data_AF-A0A938J5I7-F1
#
_entry.id   AF-A0A938J5I7-F1
#
_cell.length_a   1.000
_cell.length_b   1.000
_cell.length_c   1.000
_cell.angle_alpha   90.00
_cell.angle_beta   90.00
_cell.angle_gamma   90.00
#
_symmetry.space_group_name_H-M   'P 1'
#
loop_
_entity.id
_entity.type
_entity.pdbx_description
1 polymer ?
#
loop_
_entity_poly.entity_id
_entity_poly.type
_entity_poly.pdbx_seq_one_letter_code
_entity_poly.pdbx_strand_id
1 'polypeptide(L)' 'MYGMTPGMKRTTIYLPDELKARLEAAAKRRGVTEAEIVRAAVDKELTRGLTGAGIITDPLPDGVSGRTLHEHMEGFGEM' A
#
# COMPACT_ATOMS: atom_id res chain seq x y z
N MET A 1 -10.71 18.78 -20.72
CA MET A 1 -9.35 18.29 -20.44
C MET A 1 -9.17 18.26 -18.92
N TYR A 2 -9.36 17.10 -18.28
CA TYR A 2 -9.34 17.02 -16.81
C TYR A 2 -7.90 16.93 -16.32
N GLY A 3 -7.52 17.85 -15.42
CA GLY A 3 -6.18 17.96 -14.86
C GLY A 3 -5.71 16.65 -14.23
N MET A 4 -4.73 16.01 -14.87
CA MET A 4 -3.88 15.01 -14.23
C MET A 4 -2.83 15.78 -13.44
N THR A 5 -2.95 15.80 -12.11
CA THR A 5 -1.78 15.91 -11.26
C THR A 5 -0.88 14.70 -11.58
N PRO A 6 0.40 14.89 -11.93
CA PRO A 6 1.30 13.78 -12.26
C PRO A 6 1.29 12.74 -11.13
N GLY A 7 0.95 11.48 -11.45
CA GLY A 7 0.90 10.38 -10.47
C GLY A 7 -0.44 10.13 -9.77
N MET A 8 -1.51 10.91 -10.01
CA MET A 8 -2.84 10.62 -9.45
C MET A 8 -3.93 10.51 -10.53
N LYS A 9 -4.78 9.48 -10.42
CA LYS A 9 -5.96 9.29 -11.26
C LYS A 9 -7.21 9.69 -10.49
N ARG A 10 -8.09 10.48 -11.13
CA ARG A 10 -9.37 10.85 -10.54
C ARG A 10 -10.34 9.66 -10.59
N THR A 11 -10.88 9.31 -9.43
CA THR A 11 -11.87 8.23 -9.27
C THR A 11 -13.11 8.80 -8.61
N THR A 12 -14.29 8.52 -9.18
CA THR A 12 -15.59 8.88 -8.59
C THR A 12 -16.20 7.62 -7.98
N ILE A 13 -16.59 7.68 -6.70
CA ILE A 13 -17.23 6.58 -5.98
C ILE A 13 -18.50 7.09 -5.29
N TYR A 14 -19.50 6.22 -5.18
CA TYR A 14 -20.69 6.50 -4.37
C TYR A 14 -20.47 5.99 -2.96
N LEU A 15 -20.77 6.83 -1.97
CA LEU A 15 -20.71 6.49 -0.56
C LEU A 15 -22.12 6.60 0.04
N PRO A 16 -22.51 5.72 0.96
CA PRO A 16 -23.69 5.94 1.79
C PRO A 16 -23.58 7.28 2.53
N ASP A 17 -24.69 7.99 2.68
CA ASP A 17 -24.71 9.33 3.30
C ASP A 17 -24.10 9.33 4.70
N GLU A 18 -24.39 8.30 5.50
CA GLU A 18 -23.81 8.15 6.83
C GLU A 18 -22.27 8.04 6.79
N LEU A 19 -21.75 7.28 5.81
CA LEU A 19 -20.31 7.10 5.66
C LEU A 19 -19.64 8.41 5.23
N LYS A 20 -20.30 9.18 4.35
CA LYS A 20 -19.83 10.50 3.92
C LYS A 20 -19.82 11.49 5.09
N ALA A 21 -20.86 11.53 5.91
CA ALA A 21 -20.90 12.38 7.11
C ALA A 21 -19.80 12.04 8.12
N ARG A 22 -19.54 10.74 8.33
CA ARG A 22 -18.45 10.26 9.19
C ARG A 22 -17.07 10.63 8.63
N LEU A 23 -16.89 10.57 7.31
CA LEU A 23 -15.66 10.94 6.62
C LEU A 23 -15.38 12.45 6.79
N GLU A 24 -16.38 13.30 6.59
CA GLU A 24 -16.26 14.75 6.76
C GLU A 24 -15.90 15.11 8.21
N ALA A 25 -16.58 14.51 9.19
CA ALA A 25 -16.28 14.70 10.61
C ALA A 25 -14.86 14.23 10.96
N ALA A 26 -14.38 13.14 10.35
CA ALA A 26 -13.01 12.67 10.55
C ALA A 26 -11.97 13.62 9.93
N ALA A 27 -12.24 14.12 8.71
CA ALA A 27 -11.40 15.09 8.01
C ALA A 27 -11.24 16.38 8.82
N LYS A 28 -12.36 16.94 9.29
CA LYS A 28 -12.37 18.14 10.13
C LYS A 28 -11.61 17.95 11.44
N ARG A 29 -11.82 16.82 12.14
CA ARG A 29 -11.12 16.53 13.40
C ARG A 29 -9.60 16.37 13.23
N ARG A 30 -9.15 15.87 12.07
CA ARG A 30 -7.75 15.61 11.77
C ARG A 30 -7.05 16.76 11.04
N GLY A 31 -7.78 17.76 10.57
CA GLY A 31 -7.24 18.87 9.78
C GLY A 31 -6.71 18.45 8.40
N VAL A 32 -7.23 17.36 7.82
CA VAL A 32 -6.82 16.83 6.51
C VAL A 32 -8.00 16.78 5.55
N THR A 33 -7.75 16.61 4.26
CA THR A 33 -8.83 16.46 3.27
C THR A 33 -9.45 15.07 3.35
N GLU A 34 -10.72 14.94 2.96
CA GLU A 34 -11.40 13.64 2.86
C GLU A 34 -10.67 12.67 1.92
N ALA A 35 -10.12 13.20 0.83
CA ALA A 35 -9.35 12.41 -0.14
C ALA A 35 -8.09 11.81 0.49
N GLU A 36 -7.45 12.49 1.46
CA GLU A 36 -6.31 11.93 2.20
C GLU A 36 -6.73 10.72 3.02
N ILE A 37 -7.86 10.82 3.72
CA ILE A 37 -8.40 9.73 4.53
C ILE A 37 -8.78 8.55 3.65
N VAL A 38 -9.44 8.80 2.51
CA VAL A 38 -9.80 7.74 1.54
C VAL A 38 -8.55 7.07 0.99
N ARG A 39 -7.53 7.82 0.55
CA ARG A 39 -6.26 7.26 0.07
C ARG A 39 -5.59 6.39 1.13
N ALA A 40 -5.48 6.86 2.37
CA ALA A 40 -4.86 6.11 3.46
C ALA A 40 -5.64 4.85 3.84
N ALA A 41 -6.97 4.91 3.82
CA ALA A 41 -7.82 3.75 4.10
C ALA A 41 -7.69 2.68 3.00
N VAL A 42 -7.67 3.09 1.73
CA VAL A 42 -7.48 2.18 0.59
C VAL A 42 -6.07 1.57 0.63
N ASP A 43 -5.03 2.37 0.85
CA ASP A 43 -3.66 1.88 0.98
C ASP A 43 -3.52 0.85 2.11
N LYS A 44 -4.09 1.15 3.27
CA LYS A 44 -4.07 0.24 4.42
C LYS A 44 -4.78 -1.08 4.13
N GLU A 45 -5.94 -1.03 3.47
CA GLU A 45 -6.71 -2.24 3.15
C GLU A 45 -5.99 -3.11 2.12
N LEU A 46 -5.38 -2.49 1.10
CA LEU A 46 -4.64 -3.21 0.06
C LEU A 46 -3.29 -3.75 0.59
N THR A 47 -2.62 -3.00 1.45
CA THR A 47 -1.37 -3.45 2.11
C THR A 47 -1.62 -4.56 3.13
N ARG A 48 -2.79 -4.62 3.77
CA ARG A 48 -3.15 -5.70 4.69
C ARG A 48 -3.15 -7.09 4.02
N GLY A 49 -3.34 -7.16 2.70
CA GLY A 49 -3.18 -8.40 1.94
C GLY A 49 -1.72 -8.84 1.75
N LEU A 50 -0.77 -7.92 1.88
CA LEU A 50 0.67 -8.17 1.71
C LEU A 50 1.33 -8.72 3.00
N THR A 51 0.69 -8.57 4.16
CA THR A 51 1.26 -9.03 5.44
C THR A 51 1.02 -10.51 5.72
N GLY A 52 0.26 -11.22 4.86
CA GLY A 52 -0.11 -12.63 5.04
C GLY A 52 0.73 -13.66 4.32
N ALA A 53 1.62 -13.26 3.40
CA ALA A 53 2.38 -14.22 2.59
C ALA A 53 3.70 -13.62 2.08
N GLY A 54 4.73 -13.57 2.94
CA GLY A 54 6.15 -13.46 2.56
C GLY A 54 6.49 -12.61 1.34
N ILE A 55 6.52 -11.27 1.49
CA ILE A 55 7.06 -10.41 0.44
C ILE A 55 8.28 -9.66 0.96
N ILE A 56 9.43 -10.14 0.50
CA ILE A 56 10.62 -9.34 0.24
C ILE A 56 10.18 -8.26 -0.75
N THR A 57 10.30 -6.99 -0.38
CA THR A 57 9.76 -5.85 -1.15
C THR A 57 10.55 -5.57 -2.43
N ASP A 58 11.68 -6.25 -2.61
CA ASP A 58 12.49 -6.25 -3.82
C ASP A 58 12.39 -7.60 -4.54
N PRO A 59 12.46 -7.63 -5.89
CA PRO A 59 12.60 -8.90 -6.60
C PRO A 59 13.84 -9.65 -6.08
N LEU A 60 13.68 -10.95 -5.84
CA LEU A 60 14.83 -11.80 -5.49
C LEU A 60 15.88 -11.69 -6.60
N PRO A 61 17.18 -11.67 -6.26
CA PRO A 61 18.23 -11.74 -7.28
C PRO A 61 18.06 -12.96 -8.18
N ASP A 62 18.47 -12.84 -9.44
CA ASP A 62 18.33 -13.91 -10.43
C ASP A 62 18.92 -15.23 -9.92
N GLY A 63 18.11 -16.30 -9.98
CA GLY A 63 18.50 -17.65 -9.54
C GLY A 63 18.30 -17.94 -8.06
N VAL A 64 18.03 -16.93 -7.23
CA VAL A 64 17.74 -17.13 -5.81
C VAL A 64 16.30 -17.63 -5.64
N SER A 65 16.12 -18.68 -4.87
CA SER A 65 14.80 -19.15 -4.43
C SER A 65 14.94 -19.88 -3.10
N GLY A 66 13.83 -20.16 -2.40
CA GLY A 66 13.87 -20.97 -1.18
C GLY A 66 14.46 -22.37 -1.38
N ARG A 67 14.45 -22.91 -2.61
CA ARG A 67 15.07 -24.20 -2.96
C ARG A 67 16.57 -24.07 -3.24
N THR A 68 17.00 -22.92 -3.76
CA THR A 68 18.39 -22.62 -4.15
C THR A 68 19.16 -21.88 -3.05
N LEU A 69 18.51 -21.63 -1.91
CA LEU A 69 19.04 -20.76 -0.86
C LEU A 69 20.40 -21.24 -0.36
N HIS A 70 20.57 -22.55 -0.16
CA HIS A 70 21.82 -23.11 0.37
C HIS A 70 23.05 -22.81 -0.51
N GLU A 71 22.88 -22.75 -1.84
CA GLU A 71 23.95 -22.46 -2.81
C GLU A 71 24.43 -21.01 -2.69
N HIS A 72 23.56 -20.12 -2.20
CA HIS A 72 23.82 -18.70 -2.08
C HIS A 72 24.23 -18.29 -0.65
N MET A 73 24.37 -19.27 0.26
CA MET A 73 24.79 -19.05 1.65
C MET A 73 26.26 -19.38 1.90
N GLU A 74 27.02 -19.74 0.87
CA GLU A 74 28.46 -20.00 0.98
C GLU A 74 29.21 -18.72 1.43
N GLY A 75 30.02 -18.82 2.48
CA GLY A 75 30.72 -17.69 3.11
C GLY A 75 29.88 -16.86 4.09
N PHE A 76 28.60 -17.20 4.32
CA PHE A 76 27.78 -16.52 5.32
C PHE A 76 28.14 -17.01 6.74
N GLY A 77 28.70 -16.11 7.55
CA GLY A 77 29.04 -16.41 8.95
C GLY A 77 30.45 -16.94 9.19
N GLU A 78 31.29 -16.98 8.15
CA GLU A 78 32.73 -17.19 8.31
C GLU A 78 33.38 -15.84 8.68
N MET A 79 33.96 -15.77 9.90
CA MET A 79 34.69 -14.62 10.44
C MET A 79 36.11 -15.06 10.80
#